data_AF-A0A7W2NVC1-F1
#
_entry.id   AF-A0A7W2NVC1-F1
#
_cell.length_a   1.000
_cell.length_b   1.000
_cell.length_c   1.000
_cell.angle_alpha   90.00
_cell.angle_beta   90.00
_cell.angle_gamma   90.00
#
_symmetry.space_group_name_H-M   'P 1'
#
loop_
_entity.id
_entity.type
_entity.pdbx_description
1 polymer ?
#
loop_
_entity_poly.entity_id
_entity_poly.type
_entity_poly.pdbx_seq_one_letter_code
_entity_poly.pdbx_strand_id
1 'polypeptide(L)'
;MNEVITHAVNTGTIHYNPLTSIKAAFETPKSQDMLTLKPEELPELMNALSYASIKVTTRCLIKWQLYTMVRLSEAASAKWDEIDFDNKIWVIDGR
;
A
#
# COMPACT_ATOMS: atom_id res chain seq x y z
N MET A 1 -9.49 -16.42 -3.57
CA MET A 1 -10.60 -17.40 -3.65
C MET A 1 -10.80 -17.93 -5.07
N ASN A 2 -10.94 -17.08 -6.09
CA ASN A 2 -10.95 -17.53 -7.50
C ASN A 2 -9.74 -18.39 -7.84
N GLU A 3 -8.53 -17.96 -7.48
CA GLU A 3 -7.29 -18.72 -7.73
C GLU A 3 -7.28 -20.11 -7.09
N VAL A 4 -7.89 -20.29 -5.92
CA VAL A 4 -7.98 -21.58 -5.25
C VAL A 4 -8.91 -22.53 -6.02
N ILE A 5 -10.03 -22.02 -6.53
CA ILE A 5 -10.99 -22.83 -7.31
C ILE A 5 -10.44 -23.10 -8.71
N THR A 6 -9.76 -22.14 -9.34
CA THR A 6 -9.02 -22.34 -10.59
C THR A 6 -7.96 -23.42 -10.43
N HIS A 7 -7.21 -23.41 -9.32
CA HIS A 7 -6.27 -24.47 -9.01
C HIS A 7 -6.96 -25.83 -8.85
N ALA A 8 -8.08 -25.90 -8.13
CA ALA A 8 -8.84 -27.13 -7.93
C ALA A 8 -9.40 -27.72 -9.24
N VAL A 9 -9.77 -26.86 -10.20
CA VAL A 9 -10.12 -27.28 -11.57
C VAL A 9 -8.91 -27.82 -12.31
N ASN A 10 -7.78 -27.11 -12.26
CA ASN A 10 -6.55 -27.50 -12.95
C ASN A 10 -5.94 -28.79 -12.41
N THR A 11 -6.14 -29.08 -11.12
CA THR A 11 -5.71 -30.34 -10.50
C THR A 11 -6.74 -31.46 -10.63
N GLY A 12 -7.87 -31.21 -11.30
CA GLY A 12 -8.92 -32.21 -11.53
C GLY A 12 -9.75 -32.56 -10.29
N THR A 13 -9.62 -31.79 -9.19
CA THR A 13 -10.40 -31.99 -7.96
C THR A 13 -11.88 -31.67 -8.19
N ILE A 14 -12.17 -30.71 -9.06
CA ILE A 14 -13.51 -30.33 -9.50
C ILE A 14 -13.51 -30.08 -11.00
N HIS A 15 -14.67 -30.23 -11.66
CA HIS A 15 -14.73 -30.15 -13.12
C HIS A 15 -14.90 -28.74 -13.68
N TYR A 16 -15.33 -27.77 -12.86
CA TYR A 16 -15.63 -26.42 -13.32
C TYR A 16 -15.52 -25.41 -12.17
N ASN A 17 -15.13 -24.17 -12.48
CA ASN A 17 -15.05 -23.07 -11.52
C ASN A 17 -16.40 -22.30 -11.49
N PRO A 18 -17.26 -22.46 -10.46
CA PRO A 18 -18.53 -21.74 -10.37
C PRO A 18 -18.37 -20.22 -10.20
N LEU A 19 -17.18 -19.72 -9.86
CA LEU A 19 -16.91 -18.29 -9.70
C LEU A 19 -16.59 -17.58 -11.02
N THR A 20 -16.43 -18.30 -12.13
CA THR A 20 -16.02 -17.73 -13.41
C THR A 20 -17.00 -16.67 -13.93
N SER A 21 -18.30 -16.88 -13.72
CA SER A 21 -19.37 -15.98 -14.13
C SER A 21 -19.82 -15.00 -13.04
N ILE A 22 -19.28 -15.10 -11.82
CA ILE A 22 -19.76 -14.29 -10.68
C ILE A 22 -19.48 -12.80 -10.88
N LYS A 23 -18.44 -12.44 -11.65
CA LYS A 23 -18.16 -11.05 -12.04
C LYS A 23 -19.30 -10.40 -12.82
N ALA A 24 -20.13 -11.17 -13.54
CA ALA A 24 -21.30 -10.65 -14.24
C ALA A 24 -22.53 -10.47 -13.32
N ALA A 25 -22.52 -11.08 -12.14
CA ALA A 25 -23.60 -10.97 -11.15
C ALA A 25 -23.43 -9.76 -10.23
N PHE A 26 -22.25 -9.12 -10.24
CA PHE A 26 -21.96 -7.92 -9.46
C PHE A 26 -21.67 -6.75 -10.40
N GLU A 27 -22.21 -5.58 -10.07
CA GLU A 27 -21.81 -4.35 -10.77
C GLU A 27 -20.33 -4.09 -10.50
N THR A 28 -19.55 -3.91 -11.57
CA THR A 28 -18.16 -3.47 -11.44
C THR A 28 -18.17 -2.10 -10.75
N PRO A 29 -17.47 -1.91 -9.62
CA PRO A 29 -17.34 -0.60 -9.01
C PRO A 29 -16.84 0.40 -10.04
N LYS A 30 -17.50 1.55 -10.16
CA LYS A 30 -17.00 2.62 -11.03
C LYS A 30 -15.60 2.97 -10.55
N SER A 31 -14.64 2.92 -11.47
CA SER A 31 -13.28 3.36 -11.18
C SER A 31 -13.32 4.81 -10.71
N GLN A 32 -12.92 5.03 -9.47
CA GLN A 32 -12.67 6.36 -8.93
C GLN A 32 -11.18 6.66 -9.16
N ASP A 33 -10.89 7.85 -9.67
CA ASP A 33 -9.50 8.32 -9.73
C ASP A 33 -8.94 8.44 -8.32
N MET A 34 -7.73 7.90 -8.12
CA MET A 34 -6.99 8.12 -6.88
C MET A 34 -6.49 9.56 -6.88
N LEU A 35 -7.29 10.46 -6.28
CA LEU A 35 -6.93 11.87 -6.14
C LEU A 35 -5.55 11.96 -5.48
N THR A 36 -4.61 12.56 -6.21
CA THR A 36 -3.26 12.80 -5.73
C THR A 36 -3.22 14.15 -5.05
N LEU A 37 -2.49 14.24 -3.93
CA LEU A 37 -2.22 15.51 -3.26
C LEU A 37 -1.46 16.43 -4.21
N LYS A 38 -2.01 17.60 -4.51
CA LYS A 38 -1.31 18.58 -5.33
C LYS A 38 -0.16 19.23 -4.55
N PRO A 39 0.94 19.64 -5.21
CA PRO A 39 2.06 20.27 -4.51
C PRO A 39 1.66 21.48 -3.65
N GLU A 40 0.69 22.27 -4.12
CA GLU A 40 0.15 23.43 -3.40
C GLU A 40 -0.62 23.08 -2.11
N GLU A 41 -1.10 21.84 -1.97
CA GLU A 41 -1.83 21.36 -0.78
C GLU A 41 -0.88 20.78 0.28
N LEU A 42 0.38 20.51 -0.08
CA LEU A 42 1.38 19.96 0.84
C LEU A 42 1.63 20.85 2.07
N PRO A 43 1.74 22.19 1.97
CA PRO A 43 1.91 23.05 3.14
C PRO A 43 0.77 22.92 4.16
N GLU A 44 -0.48 22.80 3.68
CA GLU A 44 -1.65 22.60 4.53
C GLU A 44 -1.58 21.26 5.25
N LEU A 45 -1.25 20.19 4.53
CA LEU A 45 -1.06 18.87 5.12
C LEU A 45 0.03 18.88 6.21
N MET A 46 1.18 19.51 5.93
CA MET A 46 2.28 19.59 6.88
C MET A 46 1.90 20.37 8.14
N ASN A 47 1.08 21.41 7.99
CA ASN A 47 0.54 22.20 9.08
C ASN A 47 -0.44 21.37 9.93
N ALA A 48 -1.40 20.69 9.29
CA ALA A 48 -2.35 19.79 9.96
C ALA A 48 -1.64 18.69 10.75
N LEU A 49 -0.61 18.06 10.17
CA LEU A 49 0.20 17.04 10.85
C LEU A 49 0.95 17.59 12.08
N SER A 50 1.29 18.88 12.07
CA SER A 50 1.99 19.53 13.18
C SER A 50 1.11 19.69 14.42
N TYR A 51 -0.19 19.98 14.22
CA TYR A 51 -1.17 20.18 15.29
C TYR A 51 -1.99 18.93 15.63
N ALA A 52 -1.95 17.90 14.78
CA ALA A 52 -2.70 16.67 15.02
C ALA A 52 -2.30 15.97 16.32
N SER A 53 -3.29 15.59 17.13
CA SER A 53 -3.10 14.77 18.34
C SER A 53 -2.91 13.29 17.95
N ILE A 54 -1.74 12.99 17.37
CA ILE A 54 -1.33 11.65 16.94
C ILE A 54 0.01 11.27 17.55
N LYS A 55 0.27 9.96 17.62
CA LYS A 55 1.57 9.45 18.09
C LYS A 55 2.70 10.02 17.23
N VAL A 56 3.81 10.34 17.87
CA VAL A 56 5.03 10.83 17.21
C VAL A 56 5.49 9.86 16.11
N THR A 57 5.38 8.55 16.36
CA THR A 57 5.73 7.50 15.40
C THR A 57 4.89 7.59 14.12
N THR A 58 3.57 7.75 14.21
CA THR A 58 2.69 7.93 13.06
C THR A 58 3.06 9.20 12.27
N ARG A 59 3.35 10.29 12.98
CA ARG A 59 3.79 11.55 12.36
C ARG A 59 5.11 11.39 11.61
N CYS A 60 6.09 10.73 12.23
CA CYS A 60 7.37 10.44 11.59
C CYS A 60 7.21 9.55 10.37
N LEU A 61 6.36 8.51 10.46
CA LEU A 61 6.09 7.60 9.35
C LEU A 61 5.46 8.34 8.15
N ILE A 62 4.48 9.22 8.37
CA ILE A 62 3.88 10.01 7.29
C ILE A 62 4.92 10.90 6.62
N LYS A 63 5.78 11.56 7.41
CA LYS A 63 6.88 12.37 6.85
C LYS A 63 7.88 11.52 6.08
N TRP A 64 8.31 10.40 6.65
CA TRP A 64 9.21 9.44 6.01
C TRP A 64 8.66 8.97 4.67
N GLN A 65 7.37 8.62 4.65
CA GLN A 65 6.65 8.22 3.45
C GLN A 65 6.62 9.32 2.38
N LEU A 66 6.44 10.59 2.78
CA LEU A 66 6.50 11.74 1.86
C LEU A 66 7.91 11.99 1.31
N TYR A 67 8.95 11.79 2.13
CA TYR A 67 10.34 12.02 1.70
C TYR A 67 10.90 10.91 0.81
N THR A 68 10.46 9.67 0.99
CA THR A 68 11.04 8.50 0.33
C THR A 68 10.14 7.93 -0.77
N MET A 69 8.85 8.25 -0.76
CA MET A 69 7.85 7.80 -1.76
C MET A 69 7.77 6.27 -1.94
N VAL A 70 8.20 5.50 -0.93
CA VAL A 70 8.16 4.04 -0.92
C VAL A 70 6.73 3.51 -0.77
N ARG A 71 6.51 2.20 -0.76
CA ARG A 71 5.19 1.68 -0.40
C ARG A 71 4.98 1.79 1.10
N LEU A 72 3.72 2.00 1.52
CA LEU A 72 3.37 2.11 2.94
C LEU A 72 3.87 0.91 3.77
N SER A 73 3.82 -0.30 3.19
CA SER A 73 4.32 -1.51 3.83
C SER A 73 5.83 -1.46 4.08
N GLU A 74 6.61 -0.93 3.14
CA GLU A 74 8.07 -0.80 3.24
C GLU A 74 8.44 0.24 4.29
N ALA A 75 7.80 1.41 4.27
CA ALA A 75 7.99 2.44 5.30
C ALA A 75 7.62 1.94 6.70
N ALA A 76 6.53 1.20 6.84
CA ALA A 76 6.07 0.68 8.12
C ALA A 76 6.94 -0.47 8.66
N SER A 77 7.63 -1.20 7.77
CA SER A 77 8.53 -2.29 8.15
C SER A 77 10.00 -1.91 8.21
N ALA A 78 10.33 -0.63 8.00
CA ALA A 78 11.70 -0.14 7.97
C ALA A 78 12.45 -0.50 9.26
N LYS A 79 13.69 -0.95 9.10
CA LYS A 79 14.56 -1.33 10.22
C LYS A 79 15.79 -0.43 10.29
N TRP A 80 16.41 -0.40 11.47
CA TRP A 80 17.62 0.38 11.68
C TRP A 80 18.86 -0.18 10.96
N ASP A 81 18.92 -1.49 10.75
CA ASP A 81 20.00 -2.18 10.02
C ASP A 81 19.96 -1.96 8.50
N GLU A 82 18.84 -1.43 7.98
CA GLU A 82 18.67 -1.03 6.58
C GLU A 82 19.22 0.38 6.29
N ILE A 83 19.51 1.18 7.34
CA ILE A 83 19.87 2.59 7.20
C ILE A 83 21.36 2.79 7.49
N ASP A 84 22.10 3.16 6.45
CA ASP A 84 23.46 3.67 6.56
C ASP A 84 23.40 5.19 6.76
N PHE A 85 23.59 5.63 8.00
CA PHE A 85 23.56 7.05 8.35
C PHE A 85 24.78 7.83 7.87
N ASP A 86 25.93 7.17 7.71
CA ASP A 86 27.18 7.81 7.29
C ASP A 86 27.11 8.16 5.80
N ASN A 87 26.61 7.22 4.99
CA ASN A 87 26.41 7.42 3.55
C ASN A 87 25.04 8.01 3.21
N LYS A 88 24.13 8.13 4.20
CA LYS A 88 22.74 8.60 4.04
C LYS A 88 21.94 7.76 3.05
N ILE A 89 22.13 6.46 3.10
CA ILE A 89 21.48 5.49 2.22
C ILE A 89 20.52 4.64 3.06
N TRP A 90 19.32 4.43 2.55
CA TRP A 90 18.39 3.43 3.07
C TRP A 90 18.22 2.34 2.02
N VAL A 91 18.57 1.10 2.37
CA VAL A 91 18.46 -0.07 1.48
C VAL A 91 17.26 -0.91 1.91
N ILE A 92 16.28 -1.02 1.02
CA ILE A 92 15.05 -1.77 1.29
C ILE A 92 15.19 -3.15 0.66
N ASP A 93 15.28 -4.18 1.49
CA ASP A 93 15.27 -5.55 1.00
C ASP A 93 13.84 -5.97 0.63
N GLY A 94 13.63 -6.27 -0.65
CA GLY A 94 12.35 -6.79 -1.14
C GLY A 94 12.02 -8.12 -0.48
N ARG A 95 10.87 -8.20 0.19
CA ARG A 95 10.26 -9.48 0.61
C ARG A 95 9.23 -9.95 -0.40
#